data_AF-A0A9E1ZZY8-F1
#
_entry.id   AF-A0A9E1ZZY8-F1
#
_cell.length_a   1.000
_cell.length_b   1.000
_cell.length_c   1.000
_cell.angle_alpha   90.00
_cell.angle_beta   90.00
_cell.angle_gamma   90.00
#
_symmetry.space_group_name_H-M   'P 1'
#
loop_
_entity.id
_entity.type
_entity.pdbx_description
1 polymer ?
#
loop_
_entity_poly.entity_id
_entity_poly.type
_entity_poly.pdbx_seq_one_letter_code
_entity_poly.pdbx_strand_id
1 'polypeptide(L)'
;MLRLRLSHRIVIVRHIASSLVFLGLIGTVIGFIIALSGVDAKAITEVENVAPMVSTLINGMSIALYTTLLGAVLNIWLTVNHRILATGTVALITSIIELGESHGRA
;
A
#
# COMPACT_ATOMS: atom_id res chain seq x y z
N MET A 1 -16.34 -24.89 -10.19
CA MET A 1 -16.74 -23.92 -9.14
C MET A 1 -15.63 -23.61 -8.12
N LEU A 2 -14.82 -24.57 -7.65
CA LEU A 2 -13.79 -24.36 -6.61
C LEU A 2 -12.75 -23.28 -6.97
N ARG A 3 -12.20 -23.31 -8.20
CA ARG A 3 -11.26 -22.30 -8.71
C ARG A 3 -11.83 -20.87 -8.70
N LEU A 4 -13.13 -20.73 -8.97
CA LEU A 4 -13.81 -19.42 -9.01
C LEU A 4 -13.92 -18.80 -7.60
N ARG A 5 -14.21 -19.61 -6.58
CA ARG A 5 -14.28 -19.14 -5.18
C ARG A 5 -12.91 -18.82 -4.58
N LEU A 6 -11.89 -19.59 -4.93
CA LEU A 6 -10.51 -19.36 -4.47
C LEU A 6 -9.90 -18.11 -5.12
N SER A 7 -10.08 -17.93 -6.43
CA SER A 7 -9.67 -16.69 -7.12
C SER A 7 -10.34 -15.46 -6.52
N HIS A 8 -11.62 -15.53 -6.15
CA HIS A 8 -12.31 -14.38 -5.56
C HIS A 8 -11.71 -13.93 -4.21
N ARG A 9 -11.35 -14.87 -3.32
CA ARG A 9 -10.73 -14.53 -2.04
C ARG A 9 -9.30 -13.99 -2.20
N ILE A 10 -8.57 -14.53 -3.16
CA ILE A 10 -7.19 -14.13 -3.44
C ILE A 10 -7.18 -12.71 -4.05
N VAL A 11 -8.10 -12.39 -4.96
CA VAL A 11 -8.21 -11.06 -5.59
C VAL A 11 -8.45 -9.92 -4.59
N ILE A 12 -9.16 -10.15 -3.49
CA ILE A 12 -9.37 -9.13 -2.44
C ILE A 12 -8.04 -8.61 -1.88
N VAL A 13 -7.07 -9.51 -1.63
CA VAL A 13 -5.77 -9.11 -1.07
C VAL A 13 -5.01 -8.21 -2.02
N ARG A 14 -5.07 -8.49 -3.33
CA ARG A 14 -4.48 -7.64 -4.37
C ARG A 14 -5.18 -6.29 -4.46
N HIS A 15 -6.49 -6.25 -4.29
CA HIS A 15 -7.23 -4.99 -4.30
C HIS A 15 -6.86 -4.10 -3.11
N ILE A 16 -6.77 -4.69 -1.91
CA ILE A 16 -6.28 -4.00 -0.70
C ILE A 16 -4.84 -3.51 -0.90
N ALA A 17 -3.98 -4.32 -1.52
CA ALA A 17 -2.62 -3.92 -1.87
C ALA A 17 -2.64 -2.65 -2.72
N SER A 18 -3.40 -2.62 -3.83
CA SER A 18 -3.51 -1.44 -4.69
C SER A 18 -4.03 -0.21 -3.94
N SER A 19 -5.01 -0.37 -3.05
CA SER A 19 -5.57 0.73 -2.25
C SER A 19 -4.56 1.37 -1.29
N LEU A 20 -3.53 0.63 -0.84
CA LEU A 20 -2.47 1.19 0.01
C LEU A 20 -1.64 2.26 -0.70
N VAL A 21 -1.48 2.17 -2.03
CA VAL A 21 -0.81 3.22 -2.81
C VAL A 21 -1.65 4.49 -2.82
N PHE A 22 -2.96 4.37 -3.00
CA PHE A 22 -3.88 5.51 -2.90
C PHE A 22 -3.88 6.13 -1.50
N LEU A 23 -3.78 5.31 -0.46
CA LEU A 23 -3.63 5.80 0.91
C LEU A 23 -2.34 6.61 1.09
N GLY A 24 -1.23 6.16 0.50
CA GLY A 24 0.03 6.91 0.47
C GLY A 24 -0.11 8.27 -0.24
N LEU A 25 -0.81 8.29 -1.38
CA LEU A 25 -1.11 9.55 -2.09
C LEU A 25 -1.97 10.51 -1.25
N ILE A 26 -2.96 10.01 -0.52
CA ILE A 26 -3.73 10.85 0.42
C ILE A 26 -2.82 11.45 1.49
N GLY A 27 -1.86 10.67 2.00
CA GLY A 27 -0.84 11.14 2.92
C GLY A 27 0.04 12.26 2.36
N THR A 28 0.36 12.24 1.06
CA THR A 28 1.07 13.37 0.40
C THR A 28 0.27 14.65 0.43
N VAL A 29 -1.02 14.58 0.16
CA VAL A 29 -1.92 15.75 0.16
C VAL A 29 -2.00 16.33 1.57
N ILE A 30 -2.16 15.48 2.59
CA ILE A 30 -2.19 15.91 3.99
C ILE A 30 -0.85 16.54 4.40
N GLY A 31 0.27 15.92 4.03
CA GLY A 31 1.60 16.46 4.32
C GLY A 31 1.83 17.82 3.69
N PHE A 32 1.39 18.03 2.44
CA PHE A 32 1.46 19.34 1.80
C PHE A 32 0.53 20.39 2.45
N ILE A 33 -0.67 20.01 2.88
CA ILE A 33 -1.56 20.90 3.63
C ILE A 33 -0.88 21.40 4.91
N ILE A 34 -0.23 20.50 5.64
CA ILE A 34 0.52 20.85 6.86
C ILE A 34 1.75 21.70 6.53
N ALA A 35 2.49 21.35 5.48
CA ALA A 35 3.69 22.08 5.08
C ALA A 35 3.36 23.54 4.74
N LEU A 36 2.24 23.76 4.05
CA LEU A 36 1.79 25.09 3.62
C LEU A 36 1.05 25.86 4.73
N SER A 37 0.54 25.21 5.77
CA SER A 37 -0.18 25.92 6.85
C SER A 37 0.71 26.83 7.69
N GLY A 38 2.01 26.54 7.76
CA GLY A 38 3.00 27.38 8.44
C GLY A 38 3.57 28.49 7.58
N VAL A 39 3.15 28.62 6.32
CA VAL A 39 3.70 29.59 5.36
C VAL A 39 2.89 30.89 5.41
N ASP A 40 3.40 31.91 6.11
CA ASP A 40 2.90 33.28 6.01
C ASP A 40 3.86 34.15 5.19
N ALA A 41 3.44 34.53 3.98
CA ALA A 41 4.24 35.35 3.05
C ALA A 41 4.57 36.74 3.59
N LYS A 42 3.80 37.26 4.55
CA LYS A 42 4.01 38.60 5.14
C LYS A 42 5.03 38.57 6.28
N ALA A 43 5.19 37.42 6.95
CA ALA A 43 6.11 37.26 8.07
C ALA A 43 7.56 36.96 7.65
N ILE A 44 7.80 36.63 6.36
CA ILE A 44 9.12 36.26 5.80
C ILE A 44 10.16 37.39 5.95
N THR A 45 9.72 38.64 6.04
CA THR A 45 10.62 39.81 6.16
C THR A 45 11.37 39.85 7.50
N GLU A 46 10.90 39.13 8.51
CA GLU A 46 11.56 39.01 9.80
C GLU A 46 12.31 37.66 9.89
N VAL A 47 13.63 37.73 10.05
CA VAL A 47 14.51 36.56 10.09
C VAL A 47 14.11 35.56 11.20
N GLU A 48 13.56 36.04 12.32
CA GLU A 48 13.05 35.20 13.41
C GLU A 48 11.87 34.30 13.00
N ASN A 49 11.07 34.70 12.01
CA ASN A 49 9.91 33.95 11.56
C ASN A 49 10.26 32.87 10.51
N VAL A 50 11.47 32.90 9.94
CA VAL A 50 11.91 31.95 8.91
C VAL A 50 12.15 30.56 9.49
N ALA A 51 12.78 30.47 10.66
CA ALA A 51 13.07 29.18 11.31
C ALA A 51 11.81 28.34 11.63
N PRO A 52 10.75 28.89 12.28
CA PRO A 52 9.53 28.12 12.53
C PRO A 52 8.76 27.77 11.25
N MET A 53 8.81 28.62 10.23
CA MET A 53 8.22 28.37 8.92
C MET A 53 8.88 27.18 8.21
N VAL A 54 10.21 27.15 8.17
CA VAL A 54 10.99 26.03 7.62
C VAL A 54 10.75 24.74 8.39
N SER A 55 10.67 24.82 9.73
CA SER A 55 10.34 23.66 10.57
C SER A 55 8.98 23.05 10.17
N THR A 56 7.96 23.88 9.97
CA THR A 56 6.61 23.42 9.58
C THR A 56 6.59 22.81 8.18
N LEU A 57 7.31 23.41 7.23
CA LEU A 57 7.52 22.87 5.88
C LEU A 57 8.18 21.49 5.91
N ILE A 58 9.27 21.35 6.68
CA ILE A 58 9.98 20.07 6.82
C ILE A 58 9.08 19.03 7.48
N ASN A 59 8.30 19.41 8.49
CA ASN A 59 7.37 18.51 9.15
C ASN A 59 6.31 17.97 8.17
N GLY A 60 5.63 18.85 7.46
CA GLY A 60 4.62 18.45 6.48
C GLY A 60 5.20 17.60 5.33
N MET A 61 6.40 17.95 4.86
CA MET A 61 7.12 17.16 3.85
C MET A 61 7.49 15.77 4.37
N SER A 62 7.95 15.65 5.61
CA SER A 62 8.29 14.36 6.22
C SER A 62 7.06 13.43 6.29
N ILE A 63 5.90 13.98 6.67
CA ILE A 63 4.63 13.25 6.71
C ILE A 63 4.25 12.74 5.32
N ALA A 64 4.37 13.60 4.29
CA ALA A 64 4.09 13.21 2.90
C ALA A 64 5.00 12.05 2.43
N LEU A 65 6.29 12.12 2.75
CA LEU A 65 7.27 11.11 2.34
C LEU A 65 7.06 9.79 3.10
N TYR A 66 6.87 9.82 4.42
CA TYR A 66 6.66 8.61 5.22
C TYR A 66 5.38 7.86 4.84
N THR A 67 4.29 8.59 4.62
CA THR A 67 3.01 7.97 4.23
C THR A 67 3.07 7.38 2.81
N THR A 68 3.76 8.03 1.88
CA THR A 68 4.03 7.47 0.54
C THR A 68 4.86 6.19 0.64
N LEU A 69 5.95 6.24 1.41
CA LEU A 69 6.83 5.09 1.60
C LEU A 69 6.08 3.91 2.23
N LEU A 70 5.31 4.16 3.28
CA LEU A 70 4.49 3.13 3.93
C LEU A 70 3.47 2.52 2.96
N GLY A 71 2.76 3.35 2.19
CA GLY A 71 1.81 2.88 1.18
C GLY A 71 2.46 1.96 0.13
N ALA A 72 3.63 2.35 -0.37
CA ALA A 72 4.39 1.56 -1.35
C ALA A 72 4.94 0.26 -0.75
N VAL A 73 5.56 0.33 0.43
CA VAL A 73 6.13 -0.85 1.10
C VAL A 73 5.05 -1.86 1.45
N LEU A 74 3.92 -1.41 2.01
CA LEU A 74 2.79 -2.29 2.31
C LEU A 74 2.16 -2.88 1.05
N ASN A 75 2.04 -2.10 -0.04
CA ASN A 75 1.58 -2.62 -1.32
C ASN A 75 2.46 -3.77 -1.83
N ILE A 76 3.79 -3.59 -1.82
CA ILE A 76 4.74 -4.62 -2.24
C ILE A 76 4.63 -5.84 -1.34
N TRP A 77 4.60 -5.63 -0.02
CA TRP A 77 4.47 -6.71 0.96
C TRP A 77 3.22 -7.56 0.73
N LEU A 78 2.05 -6.92 0.59
CA LEU A 78 0.79 -7.64 0.34
C LEU A 78 0.81 -8.35 -1.03
N THR A 79 1.42 -7.74 -2.04
CA THR A 79 1.55 -8.34 -3.37
C THR A 79 2.39 -9.62 -3.34
N VAL A 80 3.48 -9.63 -2.57
CA VAL A 80 4.31 -10.83 -2.37
C VAL A 80 3.52 -11.92 -1.64
N ASN A 81 2.86 -11.59 -0.54
CA ASN A 81 2.02 -12.53 0.21
C ASN A 81 0.91 -13.12 -0.66
N HIS A 82 0.25 -12.28 -1.48
CA HIS A 82 -0.74 -12.74 -2.45
C HIS A 82 -0.14 -13.73 -3.46
N ARG A 83 1.06 -13.48 -4.00
CA ARG A 83 1.70 -14.41 -4.95
C ARG A 83 1.99 -15.77 -4.32
N ILE A 84 2.47 -15.80 -3.09
CA ILE A 84 2.72 -17.04 -2.36
C ILE A 84 1.40 -17.81 -2.19
N LEU A 85 0.33 -17.14 -1.74
CA LEU A 85 -0.99 -17.74 -1.53
C LEU A 85 -1.61 -18.27 -2.83
N ALA A 86 -1.50 -17.51 -3.92
CA ALA A 86 -1.98 -17.92 -5.23
C ALA A 86 -1.25 -19.16 -5.74
N THR A 87 0.08 -19.20 -5.61
CA THR A 87 0.90 -20.33 -6.06
C THR A 87 0.60 -21.58 -5.22
N GLY A 88 0.53 -21.45 -3.89
CA GLY A 88 0.17 -22.56 -3.02
C GLY A 88 -1.24 -23.10 -3.28
N THR A 89 -2.20 -22.23 -3.59
CA THR A 89 -3.57 -22.63 -3.95
C THR A 89 -3.58 -23.44 -5.26
N VAL A 90 -2.82 -23.01 -6.27
CA VAL A 90 -2.70 -23.76 -7.53
C VAL A 90 -2.07 -25.12 -7.29
N ALA A 91 -0.98 -25.20 -6.51
CA ALA A 91 -0.32 -26.46 -6.17
C ALA A 91 -1.28 -27.45 -5.50
N LEU A 92 -2.04 -27.00 -4.48
CA LEU A 92 -3.02 -27.84 -3.79
C LEU A 92 -4.14 -28.33 -4.73
N ILE A 93 -4.64 -27.47 -5.61
CA ILE A 93 -5.65 -27.88 -6.59
C ILE A 93 -5.10 -28.97 -7.51
N THR A 94 -3.87 -28.81 -8.00
CA THR A 94 -3.23 -29.81 -8.87
C THR A 94 -3.08 -31.15 -8.17
N SER A 95 -2.56 -31.17 -6.94
CA SER A 95 -2.39 -32.42 -6.18
C SER A 95 -3.73 -33.12 -5.88
N ILE A 96 -4.80 -32.35 -5.62
CA ILE A 96 -6.15 -32.93 -5.43
C ILE A 96 -6.66 -33.57 -6.73
N ILE A 97 -6.42 -32.95 -7.89
CA ILE A 97 -6.82 -33.50 -9.19
C ILE A 97 -6.04 -34.77 -9.50
N GLU A 98 -4.72 -34.77 -9.32
CA GLU A 98 -3.86 -35.94 -9.52
C GLU A 98 -4.30 -37.12 -8.64
N LEU A 99 -4.61 -36.85 -7.37
CA LEU A 99 -5.09 -37.88 -6.45
C LEU A 99 -6.46 -38.43 -6.90
N GLY A 100 -7.37 -37.58 -7.34
CA GLY A 100 -8.67 -37.99 -7.86
C GLY A 100 -8.57 -38.83 -9.14
N GLU A 101 -7.67 -38.47 -10.05
CA GLU A 101 -7.40 -39.24 -11.27
C GLU A 101 -6.77 -40.60 -11.00
N SER A 102 -5.91 -40.71 -9.97
CA SER A 102 -5.33 -42.00 -9.58
C SER A 102 -6.36 -42.97 -8.99
N HIS A 103 -7.34 -42.46 -8.23
CA HIS A 103 -8.41 -43.27 -7.64
C HIS A 103 -9.50 -43.66 -8.64
N GLY A 104 -9.78 -42.84 -9.66
CA GLY A 104 -10.75 -43.17 -10.71
C GLY A 104 -10.24 -44.19 -11.75
N ARG A 105 -8.93 -44.52 -11.71
CA ARG A 105 -8.29 -45.51 -12.58
C ARG A 105 -8.12 -46.90 -11.93
N ALA A 106 -8.45 -47.02 -10.63
CA ALA A 106 -8.47 -48.28 -9.88
C ALA A 106 -9.91 -48.84 -9.82
#